data_AF-A0A7X7K884-F1
#
_entry.id   AF-A0A7X7K884-F1
#
_cell.length_a   1.000
_cell.length_b   1.000
_cell.length_c   1.000
_cell.angle_alpha   90.00
_cell.angle_beta   90.00
_cell.angle_gamma   90.00
#
_symmetry.space_group_name_H-M   'P 1'
#
loop_
_entity.id
_entity.type
_entity.pdbx_description
1 polymer ?
#
loop_
_entity_poly.entity_id
_entity_poly.type
_entity_poly.pdbx_seq_one_letter_code
_entity_poly.pdbx_strand_id
1 'polypeptide(L)'
;MRRTGTPIWIGEFGPMLPNLDAEPWRLQLLRDQLEIYREHDASWALWTYKDVGLQGLRTVDPASGYLTRIADVLAAKERLGVDSWGGSDAGVRDILDPIDALFDREFPDYHPWPWGRRPHIAVLVRHILLAEPLAEEWADRFRGVTPEQAAELGRDFSFARTHERTPLADLLRSHIAES
;
A
#
# COMPACT_ATOMS: atom_id res chain seq x y z
N MET A 1 -17.97 8.69 19.01
CA MET A 1 -17.86 7.30 19.49
C MET A 1 -17.89 7.24 21.02
N ARG A 2 -16.91 7.78 21.77
CA ARG A 2 -16.96 7.75 23.26
C ARG A 2 -18.19 8.41 23.89
N ARG A 3 -18.52 9.65 23.49
CA ARG A 3 -19.72 10.36 23.98
C ARG A 3 -21.03 9.60 23.72
N THR A 4 -21.05 8.74 22.70
CA THR A 4 -22.24 8.03 22.24
C THR A 4 -22.23 6.55 22.61
N GLY A 5 -21.20 6.06 23.31
CA GLY A 5 -21.03 4.62 23.60
C GLY A 5 -20.89 3.75 22.35
N THR A 6 -20.58 4.34 21.19
CA THR A 6 -20.48 3.60 19.92
C THR A 6 -19.15 2.85 19.87
N PRO A 7 -19.14 1.54 19.57
CA PRO A 7 -17.92 0.77 19.36
C PRO A 7 -17.00 1.39 18.31
N ILE A 8 -15.69 1.25 18.51
CA ILE A 8 -14.67 1.75 17.58
C ILE A 8 -14.13 0.56 16.77
N TRP A 9 -14.09 0.71 15.45
CA TRP A 9 -13.53 -0.26 14.52
C TRP A 9 -12.53 0.42 13.59
N ILE A 10 -11.25 0.05 13.70
CA ILE A 10 -10.19 0.45 12.77
C ILE A 10 -10.08 -0.62 11.68
N GLY A 11 -10.76 -0.38 10.55
CA GLY A 11 -10.88 -1.38 9.50
C GLY A 11 -9.60 -1.66 8.71
N GLU A 12 -8.72 -0.68 8.57
CA GLU A 12 -7.46 -0.81 7.83
C GLU A 12 -6.37 0.06 8.45
N PHE A 13 -5.22 -0.54 8.72
CA PHE A 13 -3.97 0.11 9.12
C PHE A 13 -2.82 -0.88 8.94
N GLY A 14 -1.57 -0.41 8.96
CA GLY A 14 -0.41 -1.28 8.95
C GLY A 14 0.88 -0.52 8.63
N PRO A 15 2.05 -1.05 9.02
CA PRO A 15 3.31 -0.44 8.68
C PRO A 15 3.69 -0.77 7.23
N MET A 16 4.11 0.22 6.44
CA MET A 16 4.81 -0.05 5.18
C MET A 16 6.19 -0.64 5.48
N LEU A 17 6.46 -1.85 5.00
CA LEU A 17 7.66 -2.66 5.17
C LEU A 17 8.23 -3.04 3.78
N PRO A 18 8.84 -2.09 3.06
CA PRO A 18 9.31 -2.30 1.68
C PRO A 18 10.43 -3.35 1.57
N ASN A 19 11.11 -3.65 2.68
CA ASN A 19 12.10 -4.71 2.78
C ASN A 19 11.63 -5.75 3.82
N LEU A 20 12.04 -7.01 3.65
CA LEU A 20 11.75 -8.08 4.62
C LEU A 20 12.37 -7.78 5.99
N ASP A 21 13.52 -7.11 5.99
CA ASP A 21 14.13 -6.52 7.18
C ASP A 21 13.43 -5.19 7.49
N ALA A 22 12.32 -5.29 8.23
CA ALA A 22 11.59 -4.14 8.70
C ALA A 22 12.51 -3.21 9.50
N GLU A 23 12.53 -1.92 9.15
CA GLU A 23 13.23 -0.94 9.99
C GLU A 23 12.62 -0.95 11.41
N PRO A 24 13.43 -1.09 12.48
CA PRO A 24 12.92 -1.28 13.83
C PRO A 24 11.90 -0.22 14.29
N TRP A 25 12.08 1.02 13.85
CA TRP A 25 11.18 2.13 14.20
C TRP A 25 9.76 1.96 13.63
N ARG A 26 9.59 1.28 12.50
CA ARG A 26 8.25 1.02 11.90
C ARG A 26 7.46 0.03 12.74
N LEU A 27 8.14 -0.98 13.26
CA LEU A 27 7.54 -1.94 14.19
C LEU A 27 7.24 -1.31 15.54
N GLN A 28 8.13 -0.43 16.04
CA GLN A 28 7.84 0.33 17.26
C GLN A 28 6.60 1.22 17.10
N LEU A 29 6.49 1.94 15.98
CA LEU A 29 5.32 2.77 15.69
C LEU A 29 4.02 1.94 15.65
N LEU A 30 4.06 0.76 15.05
CA LEU A 30 2.92 -0.16 15.07
C LEU A 30 2.56 -0.60 16.50
N ARG A 31 3.56 -0.92 17.33
CA ARG A 31 3.34 -1.27 18.74
C ARG A 31 2.64 -0.15 19.48
N ASP A 32 3.16 1.08 19.37
CA ASP A 32 2.59 2.25 20.02
C ASP A 32 1.15 2.50 19.56
N GLN A 33 0.88 2.33 18.26
CA GLN A 33 -0.47 2.45 17.69
C GLN A 33 -1.44 1.39 18.24
N LEU A 34 -1.00 0.13 18.36
CA LEU A 34 -1.79 -0.96 18.93
C LEU A 34 -2.07 -0.74 20.43
N GLU A 35 -1.12 -0.20 21.18
CA GLU A 35 -1.30 0.17 22.58
C GLU A 35 -2.41 1.23 22.75
N ILE A 36 -2.44 2.24 21.88
CA ILE A 36 -3.51 3.26 21.84
C ILE A 36 -4.87 2.60 21.53
N TYR A 37 -4.92 1.65 20.61
CA TYR A 37 -6.17 0.95 20.29
C TYR A 37 -6.69 0.17 21.49
N ARG A 38 -5.81 -0.54 22.19
CA ARG A 38 -6.15 -1.25 23.44
C ARG A 38 -6.61 -0.31 24.54
N GLU A 39 -5.93 0.82 24.76
CA GLU A 39 -6.34 1.84 25.76
C GLU A 39 -7.77 2.36 25.51
N HIS A 40 -8.27 2.22 24.29
CA HIS A 40 -9.54 2.77 23.85
C HIS A 40 -10.57 1.71 23.49
N ASP A 41 -10.33 0.45 23.86
CA ASP A 41 -11.19 -0.70 23.55
C ASP A 41 -11.56 -0.76 22.05
N ALA A 42 -10.61 -0.37 21.20
CA ALA A 42 -10.83 -0.22 19.77
C ALA A 42 -10.46 -1.52 19.06
N SER A 43 -11.44 -2.13 18.40
CA SER A 43 -11.22 -3.33 17.58
C SER A 43 -10.57 -2.94 16.25
N TRP A 44 -9.76 -3.83 15.69
CA TRP A 44 -8.97 -3.51 14.50
C TRP A 44 -8.78 -4.70 13.55
N ALA A 45 -8.50 -4.40 12.29
CA ALA A 45 -8.02 -5.35 11.29
C ALA A 45 -6.77 -4.80 10.59
N LEU A 46 -5.68 -5.57 10.65
CA LEU A 46 -4.45 -5.21 9.94
C LEU A 46 -4.67 -5.36 8.44
N TRP A 47 -4.31 -4.31 7.70
CA TRP A 47 -4.18 -4.36 6.26
C TRP A 47 -2.71 -4.62 5.90
N THR A 48 -2.33 -5.76 5.32
CA THR A 48 -3.17 -6.86 4.82
C THR A 48 -2.55 -8.21 5.15
N TYR A 49 -3.25 -9.31 4.89
CA TYR A 49 -2.71 -10.64 5.16
C TYR A 49 -1.63 -11.07 4.15
N LYS A 50 -1.86 -10.83 2.85
CA LYS A 50 -0.94 -11.19 1.76
C LYS A 50 -0.79 -10.03 0.79
N ASP A 51 0.43 -9.82 0.31
CA ASP A 51 0.71 -8.78 -0.67
C ASP A 51 1.88 -9.14 -1.61
N VAL A 52 2.29 -8.15 -2.40
CA VAL A 52 3.36 -8.22 -3.40
C VAL A 52 4.65 -7.53 -2.94
N GLY A 53 4.86 -7.34 -1.63
CA GLY A 53 6.12 -6.82 -1.10
C GLY A 53 6.07 -5.48 -0.36
N LEU A 54 4.90 -4.97 0.03
CA LEU A 54 4.79 -3.65 0.68
C LEU A 54 4.53 -3.68 2.19
N GLN A 55 3.46 -4.29 2.70
CA GLN A 55 3.04 -4.24 4.12
C GLN A 55 2.32 -5.49 4.64
N GLY A 56 2.09 -6.49 3.79
CA GLY A 56 1.35 -7.69 4.15
C GLY A 56 2.01 -8.49 5.28
N LEU A 57 1.24 -9.23 6.08
CA LEU A 57 1.81 -10.17 7.05
C LEU A 57 2.66 -11.25 6.34
N ARG A 58 2.25 -11.64 5.14
CA ARG A 58 3.02 -12.46 4.21
C ARG A 58 3.17 -11.75 2.87
N THR A 59 4.29 -11.96 2.20
CA THR A 59 4.52 -11.49 0.83
C THR A 59 4.73 -12.67 -0.11
N VAL A 60 4.29 -12.53 -1.36
CA VAL A 60 4.67 -13.45 -2.43
C VAL A 60 6.19 -13.44 -2.62
N ASP A 61 6.76 -14.60 -2.97
CA ASP A 61 8.17 -14.74 -3.36
C ASP A 61 8.48 -13.80 -4.56
N PRO A 62 9.46 -12.88 -4.46
CA PRO A 62 9.89 -12.04 -5.57
C PRO A 62 10.24 -12.82 -6.85
N ALA A 63 10.68 -14.08 -6.74
CA ALA A 63 10.98 -14.97 -7.85
C ALA A 63 9.76 -15.76 -8.37
N SER A 64 8.57 -15.52 -7.83
CA SER A 64 7.33 -16.17 -8.26
C SER A 64 6.98 -15.88 -9.72
N GLY A 65 6.18 -16.77 -10.33
CA GLY A 65 5.69 -16.59 -11.68
C GLY A 65 4.83 -15.34 -11.81
N TYR A 66 3.99 -15.06 -10.80
CA TYR A 66 3.17 -13.85 -10.79
C TYR A 66 4.00 -12.57 -10.76
N LEU A 67 4.95 -12.42 -9.82
CA LEU A 67 5.74 -11.19 -9.71
C LEU A 67 6.71 -11.01 -10.88
N THR A 68 7.33 -12.09 -11.36
CA THR A 68 8.17 -12.03 -12.57
C THR A 68 7.37 -11.55 -13.79
N ARG A 69 6.12 -12.00 -13.94
CA ARG A 69 5.26 -11.63 -15.08
C ARG A 69 4.92 -10.13 -15.11
N ILE A 70 4.72 -9.52 -13.95
CA ILE A 70 4.32 -8.11 -13.83
C ILE A 70 5.49 -7.18 -13.48
N ALA A 71 6.74 -7.69 -13.47
CA ALA A 71 7.90 -6.97 -12.97
C ALA A 71 8.10 -5.59 -13.63
N ASP A 72 7.95 -5.49 -14.95
CA ASP A 72 8.13 -4.19 -15.63
C ASP A 72 7.00 -3.20 -15.29
N VAL A 73 5.79 -3.71 -15.06
CA VAL A 73 4.67 -2.87 -14.61
C VAL A 73 4.98 -2.33 -13.22
N LEU A 74 5.45 -3.18 -12.30
CA LEU A 74 5.89 -2.73 -10.97
C LEU A 74 7.01 -1.68 -11.05
N ALA A 75 8.00 -1.89 -11.93
CA ALA A 75 9.07 -0.93 -12.15
C ALA A 75 8.57 0.40 -12.74
N ALA A 76 7.56 0.36 -13.61
CA ALA A 76 6.91 1.55 -14.13
C ALA A 76 6.11 2.28 -13.05
N LYS A 77 5.37 1.54 -12.19
CA LYS A 77 4.64 2.09 -11.07
C LYS A 77 5.55 2.80 -10.07
N GLU A 78 6.71 2.21 -9.77
CA GLU A 78 7.73 2.81 -8.90
C GLU A 78 8.29 4.10 -9.50
N ARG A 79 8.74 4.06 -10.77
CA ARG A 79 9.30 5.23 -11.45
C ARG A 79 8.31 6.40 -11.56
N LEU A 80 7.04 6.10 -11.82
CA LEU A 80 5.98 7.10 -12.02
C LEU A 80 5.24 7.45 -10.71
N GLY A 81 5.46 6.70 -9.64
CA GLY A 81 4.76 6.86 -8.38
C GLY A 81 3.25 6.70 -8.49
N VAL A 82 2.72 5.83 -9.34
CA VAL A 82 1.26 5.83 -9.58
C VAL A 82 0.45 5.24 -8.42
N ASP A 83 1.08 4.51 -7.50
CA ASP A 83 0.42 4.01 -6.29
C ASP A 83 0.21 5.14 -5.28
N SER A 84 -1.05 5.35 -4.87
CA SER A 84 -1.41 6.33 -3.84
C SER A 84 -0.92 5.94 -2.44
N TRP A 85 -0.65 4.65 -2.24
CA TRP A 85 -0.11 4.09 -1.01
C TRP A 85 1.30 3.54 -1.26
N GLY A 86 2.31 4.19 -0.67
CA GLY A 86 3.72 3.77 -0.78
C GLY A 86 4.49 4.32 -1.97
N GLY A 87 3.84 4.98 -2.94
CA GLY A 87 4.52 5.55 -4.11
C GLY A 87 5.14 6.94 -3.87
N SER A 88 6.28 7.22 -4.52
CA SER A 88 6.99 8.51 -4.47
C SER A 88 6.79 9.34 -5.76
N ASP A 89 6.69 10.67 -5.68
CA ASP A 89 6.70 11.56 -6.87
C ASP A 89 8.10 11.93 -7.35
N ALA A 90 9.16 11.46 -6.70
CA ALA A 90 10.52 11.87 -7.01
C ALA A 90 10.89 11.69 -8.51
N GLY A 91 10.34 10.67 -9.17
CA GLY A 91 10.58 10.39 -10.59
C GLY A 91 9.76 11.22 -11.58
N VAL A 92 8.84 12.07 -11.12
CA VAL A 92 7.91 12.84 -11.98
C VAL A 92 7.76 14.32 -11.55
N ARG A 93 8.69 14.83 -10.74
CA ARG A 93 8.65 16.23 -10.27
C ARG A 93 8.77 17.25 -11.40
N ASP A 94 9.44 16.91 -12.49
CA ASP A 94 9.52 17.72 -13.71
C ASP A 94 8.15 18.01 -14.34
N ILE A 95 7.16 17.13 -14.13
CA ILE A 95 5.78 17.31 -14.59
C ILE A 95 4.90 17.94 -13.50
N LEU A 96 5.12 17.58 -12.23
CA LEU A 96 4.30 18.08 -11.13
C LEU A 96 4.67 19.49 -10.66
N ASP A 97 5.96 19.86 -10.64
CA ASP A 97 6.41 21.18 -10.22
C ASP A 97 5.76 22.31 -11.05
N PRO A 98 5.67 22.22 -12.40
CA PRO A 98 4.96 23.23 -13.18
C PRO A 98 3.47 23.33 -12.87
N ILE A 99 2.81 22.20 -12.57
CA ILE A 99 1.39 22.19 -12.20
C ILE A 99 1.22 22.85 -10.82
N ASP A 100 2.04 22.46 -9.84
CA ASP A 100 2.02 23.07 -8.51
C ASP A 100 2.26 24.59 -8.58
N ALA A 101 3.24 25.03 -9.38
CA ALA A 101 3.56 26.45 -9.58
C ALA A 101 2.44 27.22 -10.28
N LEU A 102 1.72 26.60 -11.21
CA LEU A 102 0.53 27.19 -11.83
C LEU A 102 -0.57 27.42 -10.78
N PHE A 103 -0.82 26.43 -9.94
CA PHE A 103 -1.80 26.55 -8.86
C PHE A 103 -1.40 27.58 -7.81
N ASP A 104 -0.12 27.69 -7.46
CA ASP A 104 0.37 28.74 -6.56
C ASP A 104 0.12 30.15 -7.11
N ARG A 105 0.26 30.32 -8.43
CA ARG A 105 0.08 31.62 -9.08
C ARG A 105 -1.38 32.00 -9.30
N GLU A 106 -2.18 31.07 -9.83
CA GLU A 106 -3.55 31.37 -10.30
C GLU A 106 -4.62 31.05 -9.26
N PHE A 107 -4.36 30.10 -8.35
CA PHE A 107 -5.34 29.57 -7.40
C PHE A 107 -4.76 29.41 -5.97
N PRO A 108 -4.17 30.47 -5.38
CA PRO A 108 -3.49 30.36 -4.08
C PRO A 108 -4.43 29.92 -2.95
N ASP A 109 -5.71 30.28 -3.02
CA ASP A 109 -6.71 29.97 -1.99
C ASP A 109 -7.45 28.63 -2.23
N TYR A 110 -7.06 27.86 -3.26
CA TYR A 110 -7.70 26.58 -3.55
C TYR A 110 -7.21 25.48 -2.61
N HIS A 111 -8.02 25.19 -1.60
CA HIS A 111 -7.78 24.15 -0.60
C HIS A 111 -8.90 23.11 -0.60
N PRO A 112 -8.91 22.18 -1.58
CA PRO A 112 -9.95 21.18 -1.66
C PRO A 112 -9.93 20.26 -0.44
N TRP A 113 -11.11 20.01 0.12
CA TRP A 113 -11.27 18.99 1.16
C TRP A 113 -10.96 17.60 0.59
N PRO A 114 -10.44 16.66 1.39
CA PRO A 114 -9.95 16.82 2.77
C PRO A 114 -8.45 17.09 2.92
N TRP A 115 -7.62 16.72 1.95
CA TRP A 115 -6.16 16.72 2.13
C TRP A 115 -5.47 17.92 1.47
N GLY A 116 -6.24 18.83 0.88
CA GLY A 116 -5.73 20.01 0.24
C GLY A 116 -5.22 19.75 -1.19
N ARG A 117 -4.55 20.77 -1.71
CA ARG A 117 -4.27 20.91 -3.14
C ARG A 117 -3.28 19.89 -3.69
N ARG A 118 -2.15 19.67 -3.02
CA ARG A 118 -1.11 18.75 -3.51
C ARG A 118 -1.60 17.30 -3.62
N PRO A 119 -2.29 16.73 -2.60
CA PRO A 119 -2.90 15.41 -2.75
C PRO A 119 -3.97 15.37 -3.83
N HIS A 120 -4.77 16.43 -3.98
CA HIS A 120 -5.75 16.52 -5.07
C HIS A 120 -5.06 16.42 -6.45
N ILE A 121 -4.00 17.19 -6.67
CA ILE A 121 -3.21 17.14 -7.92
C ILE A 121 -2.60 15.74 -8.10
N ALA A 122 -2.03 15.14 -7.06
CA ALA A 122 -1.47 13.79 -7.13
C ALA A 122 -2.52 12.74 -7.54
N VAL A 123 -3.76 12.84 -7.01
CA VAL A 123 -4.87 11.97 -7.43
C VAL A 123 -5.14 12.10 -8.92
N LEU A 124 -5.31 13.32 -9.42
CA LEU A 124 -5.65 13.55 -10.83
C LEU A 124 -4.51 13.14 -11.78
N VAL A 125 -3.28 13.48 -11.43
CA VAL A 125 -2.12 13.28 -12.33
C VAL A 125 -1.52 11.89 -12.16
N ARG A 126 -1.05 11.54 -10.96
CA ARG A 126 -0.33 10.27 -10.74
C ARG A 126 -1.27 9.08 -10.64
N HIS A 127 -2.36 9.22 -9.89
CA HIS A 127 -3.21 8.08 -9.52
C HIS A 127 -4.40 7.83 -10.47
N ILE A 128 -4.59 8.72 -11.44
CA ILE A 128 -5.58 8.57 -12.52
C ILE A 128 -4.86 8.64 -13.87
N LEU A 129 -4.39 9.83 -14.28
CA LEU A 129 -3.87 10.03 -15.65
C LEU A 129 -2.67 9.13 -15.99
N LEU A 130 -1.67 9.05 -15.10
CA LEU A 130 -0.50 8.18 -15.32
C LEU A 130 -0.78 6.70 -14.99
N ALA A 131 -1.74 6.44 -14.11
CA ALA A 131 -2.09 5.07 -13.69
C ALA A 131 -2.92 4.32 -14.73
N GLU A 132 -3.77 5.03 -15.47
CA GLU A 132 -4.74 4.44 -16.40
C GLU A 132 -4.06 3.61 -17.52
N PRO A 133 -3.03 4.10 -18.24
CA PRO A 133 -2.31 3.28 -19.21
C PRO A 133 -1.62 2.06 -18.60
N LEU A 134 -1.13 2.17 -17.35
CA LEU A 134 -0.50 1.04 -16.67
C LEU A 134 -1.49 -0.07 -16.30
N ALA A 135 -2.77 0.26 -16.12
CA ALA A 135 -3.80 -0.75 -15.93
C ALA A 135 -4.00 -1.61 -17.20
N GLU A 136 -3.94 -0.97 -18.38
CA GLU A 136 -3.97 -1.68 -19.66
C GLU A 136 -2.70 -2.51 -19.88
N GLU A 137 -1.52 -1.95 -19.63
CA GLU A 137 -0.25 -2.69 -19.73
C GLU A 137 -0.21 -3.90 -18.78
N TRP A 138 -0.76 -3.77 -17.58
CA TRP A 138 -0.91 -4.87 -16.64
C TRP A 138 -1.85 -5.95 -17.20
N ALA A 139 -3.00 -5.55 -17.75
CA ALA A 139 -3.95 -6.50 -18.36
C ALA A 139 -3.32 -7.25 -19.54
N ASP A 140 -2.52 -6.56 -20.34
CA ASP A 140 -1.76 -7.16 -21.45
C ASP A 140 -0.80 -8.23 -20.99
N ARG A 141 -0.23 -8.12 -19.79
CA ARG A 141 0.58 -9.20 -19.22
C ARG A 141 -0.22 -10.46 -19.10
N PHE A 142 -1.54 -10.46 -18.94
CA PHE A 142 -2.36 -11.67 -18.81
C PHE A 142 -3.06 -12.08 -20.10
N ARG A 143 -2.79 -11.40 -21.22
CA ARG A 143 -3.33 -11.77 -22.53
C ARG A 143 -2.90 -13.18 -22.92
N GLY A 144 -3.87 -14.03 -23.26
CA GLY A 144 -3.64 -15.42 -23.65
C GLY A 144 -3.32 -16.39 -22.50
N VAL A 145 -3.39 -15.95 -21.24
CA VAL A 145 -3.26 -16.84 -20.08
C VAL A 145 -4.44 -17.82 -20.04
N THR A 146 -4.15 -19.12 -20.01
CA THR A 146 -5.19 -20.15 -19.88
C THR A 146 -5.67 -20.28 -18.43
N PRO A 147 -6.85 -20.89 -18.18
CA PRO A 147 -7.31 -21.16 -16.81
C PRO A 147 -6.29 -21.94 -15.95
N GLU A 148 -5.56 -22.89 -16.53
CA GLU A 148 -4.55 -23.69 -15.84
C GLU A 148 -3.33 -22.84 -15.44
N GLN A 149 -2.89 -21.96 -16.34
CA GLN A 149 -1.82 -21.01 -16.06
C GLN A 149 -2.24 -19.98 -15.01
N ALA A 150 -3.48 -19.46 -15.10
CA ALA A 150 -4.03 -18.57 -14.08
C ALA A 150 -4.10 -19.23 -12.70
N ALA A 151 -4.48 -20.52 -12.64
CA ALA A 151 -4.48 -21.29 -11.42
C ALA A 151 -3.06 -21.47 -10.85
N GLU A 152 -2.05 -21.71 -11.69
CA GLU A 152 -0.65 -21.78 -11.24
C GLU A 152 -0.15 -20.43 -10.70
N LEU A 153 -0.43 -19.32 -11.40
CA LEU A 153 -0.10 -17.97 -10.92
C LEU A 153 -0.81 -17.66 -9.59
N GLY A 154 -2.05 -18.10 -9.42
CA GLY A 154 -2.78 -17.98 -8.16
C GLY A 154 -2.15 -18.79 -7.02
N ARG A 155 -1.49 -19.92 -7.31
CA ARG A 155 -0.79 -20.73 -6.29
C ARG A 155 0.42 -20.01 -5.71
N ASP A 156 0.99 -19.02 -6.39
CA ASP A 156 2.08 -18.20 -5.84
C ASP A 156 1.65 -17.42 -4.59
N PHE A 157 0.34 -17.16 -4.44
CA PHE A 157 -0.23 -16.56 -3.23
C PHE A 157 -0.61 -17.61 -2.16
N SER A 158 -0.30 -18.89 -2.35
CA SER A 158 -0.57 -19.92 -1.34
C SER A 158 0.31 -19.71 -0.10
N PHE A 159 -0.15 -20.20 1.05
CA PHE A 159 0.61 -20.07 2.30
C PHE A 159 2.03 -20.68 2.19
N ALA A 160 2.15 -21.80 1.48
CA ALA A 160 3.42 -22.49 1.26
C ALA A 160 4.40 -21.77 0.33
N ARG A 161 3.93 -20.82 -0.50
CA ARG A 161 4.74 -20.06 -1.47
C ARG A 161 4.89 -18.58 -1.14
N THR A 162 4.48 -18.19 0.07
CA THR A 162 4.62 -16.81 0.57
C THR A 162 5.58 -16.80 1.76
N HIS A 163 6.33 -15.73 1.91
CA HIS A 163 7.24 -15.52 3.04
C HIS A 163 6.50 -14.79 4.16
N GLU A 164 6.64 -15.27 5.39
CA GLU A 164 6.16 -14.58 6.58
C GLU A 164 7.09 -13.42 6.92
N ARG A 165 6.54 -12.24 7.21
CA ARG A 165 7.28 -11.17 7.88
C ARG A 165 7.31 -11.47 9.37
N THR A 166 8.19 -12.39 9.79
CA THR A 166 8.26 -12.90 11.18
C THR A 166 8.27 -11.81 12.25
N PRO A 167 9.04 -10.71 12.12
CA PRO A 167 9.02 -9.64 13.12
C PRO A 167 7.64 -8.99 13.30
N LEU A 168 6.89 -8.83 12.21
CA LEU A 168 5.51 -8.32 12.25
C LEU A 168 4.57 -9.36 12.86
N ALA A 169 4.70 -10.63 12.46
CA ALA A 169 3.89 -11.72 13.01
C ALA A 169 4.05 -11.88 14.52
N ASP A 170 5.29 -11.82 15.01
CA ASP A 170 5.58 -11.94 16.43
C ASP A 170 5.06 -10.75 17.23
N LEU A 171 5.20 -9.52 16.72
CA LEU A 171 4.63 -8.33 17.34
C LEU A 171 3.11 -8.47 17.52
N LEU A 172 2.39 -8.89 16.48
CA LEU A 172 0.94 -9.08 16.54
C LEU A 172 0.55 -10.20 17.50
N ARG A 173 1.27 -11.34 17.48
CA ARG A 173 1.04 -12.45 18.42
C ARG A 173 1.23 -12.01 19.87
N SER A 174 2.30 -11.28 20.17
CA SER A 174 2.55 -10.75 21.51
C SER A 174 1.44 -9.82 21.96
N HIS A 175 1.04 -8.86 21.12
CA HIS A 175 -0.04 -7.93 21.46
C HIS A 175 -1.39 -8.62 21.73
N ILE A 176 -1.76 -9.60 20.90
CA ILE A 176 -3.01 -10.36 21.07
C ILE A 176 -2.96 -11.24 22.33
N ALA A 177 -1.81 -11.82 22.67
CA ALA A 177 -1.68 -12.67 23.87
C ALA A 177 -1.78 -11.87 25.19
N GLU A 178 -1.53 -10.57 25.15
CA GLU A 178 -1.69 -9.64 26.28
C GLU A 178 -3.11 -9.09 26.43
N SER A 179 -4.01 -9.40 25.48
CA SER A 179 -5.38 -8.87 25.40
C SER A 179 -6.41 -9.72 26.15
#